data_AF-A0A061QKT0-F1
#
_entry.id   AF-A0A061QKT0-F1
#
_cell.length_a   1.000
_cell.length_b   1.000
_cell.length_c   1.000
_cell.angle_alpha   90.00
_cell.angle_beta   90.00
_cell.angle_gamma   90.00
#
_symmetry.space_group_name_H-M   'P 1'
#
loop_
_entity.id
_entity.type
_entity.pdbx_description
1 polymer ?
#
loop_
_entity_poly.entity_id
_entity_poly.type
_entity_poly.pdbx_seq_one_letter_code
_entity_poly.pdbx_strand_id
1 'polypeptide(L)' 'RWLAPDKADGSVNITMAAQMTDPREDFSTYQVTLWTSDITGAGTDASVYCKLGGEAGESPVLHLEPRGPGELERGS' A
#
# COMPACT_ATOMS: atom_id res chain seq x y z
N ARG A 1 -0.71 3.52 -12.08
CA ARG A 1 0.60 4.20 -11.98
C ARG A 1 1.27 3.71 -10.70
N TRP A 2 2.53 3.26 -10.75
CA TRP A 2 3.25 2.77 -9.57
C TRP A 2 4.02 3.93 -8.92
N LEU A 3 3.89 4.07 -7.60
CA LEU A 3 4.57 5.10 -6.80
C LEU A 3 5.78 4.46 -6.11
N ALA A 4 6.90 4.45 -6.81
CA ALA A 4 8.15 3.92 -6.28
C ALA A 4 9.33 4.80 -6.73
N PRO A 5 10.44 4.85 -5.97
CA PRO A 5 11.60 5.67 -6.33
C PRO A 5 12.20 5.34 -7.71
N ASP A 6 12.02 4.11 -8.17
CA ASP A 6 12.53 3.58 -9.44
C ASP A 6 11.46 3.45 -10.54
N LYS A 7 10.24 3.96 -10.30
CA LYS A 7 9.10 3.89 -11.23
C LYS A 7 8.36 5.22 -11.32
N ALA A 8 7.70 5.43 -12.47
CA ALA A 8 7.01 6.68 -12.80
C ALA A 8 7.93 7.91 -12.68
N ASP A 9 7.61 8.88 -11.82
CA ASP A 9 8.38 10.11 -11.58
C ASP A 9 9.36 10.01 -10.41
N GLY A 10 9.58 8.81 -9.86
CA GLY A 10 10.41 8.62 -8.66
C GLY A 10 9.79 9.24 -7.40
N SER A 11 8.53 9.66 -7.48
CA SER A 11 7.80 10.27 -6.38
C SER A 11 6.83 9.28 -5.77
N VAL A 12 6.83 9.20 -4.44
CA VAL A 12 5.78 8.50 -3.67
C VAL A 12 4.55 9.37 -3.44
N ASN A 13 4.54 10.60 -3.99
CA ASN A 13 3.46 11.57 -3.81
C ASN A 13 2.66 11.72 -5.11
N ILE A 14 1.34 11.62 -5.03
CA ILE A 14 0.40 12.00 -6.10
C ILE A 14 -0.29 13.31 -5.71
N THR A 15 -0.23 14.31 -6.58
CA THR A 15 -1.10 15.48 -6.51
C THR A 15 -2.38 15.16 -7.30
N MET A 16 -3.52 15.07 -6.60
CA MET A 16 -4.82 14.90 -7.24
C MET A 16 -5.42 16.27 -7.58
N ALA A 17 -6.07 16.38 -8.73
CA ALA A 17 -6.78 17.61 -9.10
C ALA A 17 -7.97 17.82 -8.17
N ALA A 18 -8.20 19.07 -7.74
CA ALA A 18 -9.37 19.41 -6.93
C ALA A 18 -10.65 19.05 -7.70
N GLN A 19 -11.47 18.17 -7.13
CA GLN A 19 -12.76 17.81 -7.69
C GLN A 19 -13.85 18.72 -7.09
N MET A 20 -14.90 19.02 -7.86
CA MET A 20 -16.06 19.81 -7.39
C MET A 20 -16.95 19.00 -6.43
N THR A 21 -16.79 17.67 -6.41
CA THR A 21 -17.44 16.75 -5.48
C THR A 21 -16.49 16.42 -4.33
N ASP A 22 -17.02 16.22 -3.12
CA ASP A 22 -16.21 15.80 -1.98
C ASP A 22 -15.63 14.40 -2.30
N PRO A 23 -14.30 14.23 -2.38
CA PRO A 23 -13.69 12.92 -2.61
C PRO A 23 -13.94 11.93 -1.45
N ARG A 24 -14.61 12.34 -0.36
CA ARG A 24 -15.17 11.45 0.66
C ARG A 24 -16.49 10.80 0.24
N GLU A 25 -17.24 11.40 -0.68
CA GLU A 25 -18.45 10.77 -1.24
C GLU A 25 -18.10 9.67 -2.25
N ASP A 26 -16.97 9.81 -2.94
CA ASP A 26 -16.37 8.77 -3.78
C ASP A 26 -15.24 8.06 -2.99
N PHE A 27 -15.58 7.01 -2.24
CA PHE A 27 -14.57 6.16 -1.59
C PHE A 27 -13.44 5.80 -2.58
N SER A 28 -12.28 6.43 -2.40
CA SER A 28 -11.13 6.16 -3.26
C SER A 28 -10.68 4.73 -3.01
N THR A 29 -10.83 3.88 -4.04
CA THR A 29 -10.41 2.48 -3.95
C THR A 29 -8.90 2.39 -4.11
N TYR A 30 -8.20 2.00 -3.05
CA TYR A 30 -6.76 1.78 -3.08
C TYR A 30 -6.45 0.29 -3.30
N GLN A 31 -5.63 -0.01 -4.29
CA GLN A 31 -5.06 -1.35 -4.46
C GLN A 31 -3.65 -1.37 -3.85
N VAL A 32 -3.49 -2.12 -2.76
CA VAL A 32 -2.19 -2.37 -2.12
C VAL A 32 -1.63 -3.68 -2.67
N THR A 33 -0.34 -3.68 -3.03
CA THR A 33 0.38 -4.89 -3.48
C THR A 33 1.68 -4.96 -2.72
N LEU A 34 1.96 -6.12 -2.12
CA LEU A 34 3.16 -6.38 -1.34
C LEU A 34 4.11 -7.26 -2.15
N TRP A 35 5.40 -7.00 -2.01
CA TRP A 35 6.48 -7.76 -2.62
C TRP A 35 7.55 -7.97 -1.56
N THR A 36 8.02 -9.20 -1.39
CA THR A 36 9.05 -9.52 -0.42
C THR A 36 10.36 -9.76 -1.14
N SER A 37 11.40 -8.99 -0.82
CA SER A 37 12.67 -9.08 -1.55
C SER A 37 13.29 -10.49 -1.50
N ASP A 38 14.06 -10.85 -2.52
CA ASP A 38 14.81 -12.11 -2.57
C ASP A 38 16.11 -12.06 -1.75
N ILE A 39 16.08 -11.47 -0.55
CA ILE A 39 17.23 -11.38 0.38
C ILE A 39 17.01 -12.36 1.54
N THR A 40 18.08 -13.01 2.00
CA THR A 40 18.01 -13.92 3.16
C THR A 40 17.45 -13.19 4.38
N GLY A 41 16.38 -13.74 4.97
CA GLY A 41 15.72 -13.17 6.14
C GLY A 41 14.72 -12.04 5.85
N ALA A 42 14.41 -11.77 4.57
CA ALA A 42 13.38 -10.78 4.21
C ALA A 42 11.94 -11.29 4.43
N GLY A 43 11.76 -12.61 4.56
CA GLY A 43 10.46 -13.23 4.81
C GLY A 43 9.96 -13.04 6.25
N THR A 44 8.65 -13.12 6.44
CA THR A 44 8.01 -13.03 7.77
C THR A 44 6.81 -13.95 7.90
N ASP A 45 6.64 -14.54 9.08
CA ASP A 45 5.44 -15.26 9.52
C ASP A 45 4.52 -14.40 10.42
N ALA A 46 4.96 -13.18 10.76
CA ALA A 46 4.18 -12.23 11.56
C ALA A 46 2.96 -11.68 10.81
N SER A 47 1.91 -11.33 11.56
CA SER A 47 0.76 -10.60 11.03
C SER A 47 1.16 -9.21 10.52
N VAL A 48 0.85 -8.90 9.27
CA VAL A 48 1.14 -7.60 8.64
C VAL A 48 -0.13 -6.76 8.53
N TYR A 49 0.01 -5.45 8.70
CA TYR A 49 -1.11 -4.49 8.61
C TYR A 49 -0.69 -3.20 7.89
N CYS A 50 -1.66 -2.50 7.31
CA CYS A 50 -1.49 -1.24 6.62
C CYS A 50 -2.45 -0.17 7.18
N LYS A 51 -1.99 1.07 7.32
CA LYS A 51 -2.81 2.22 7.72
C LYS A 51 -2.42 3.42 6.86
N LEU A 52 -3.42 4.10 6.31
CA LEU A 52 -3.22 5.31 5.49
C LEU A 52 -3.41 6.54 6.38
N GLY A 53 -2.42 7.43 6.42
CA GLY A 53 -2.51 8.72 7.10
C GLY A 53 -2.64 9.87 6.11
N GLY A 54 -3.51 10.83 6.41
CA GLY A 54 -3.66 12.07 5.64
C GLY A 54 -3.98 13.26 6.55
N GLU A 55 -4.07 14.46 5.98
CA GLU A 55 -4.35 15.70 6.73
C GLU A 55 -5.67 15.65 7.51
N ALA A 56 -6.65 14.88 7.01
CA ALA A 56 -7.96 14.68 7.65
C ALA A 56 -7.98 13.58 8.72
N GLY A 57 -6.83 12.94 9.02
CA GLY A 57 -6.71 11.86 9.99
C GLY A 57 -6.22 10.55 9.37
N GLU A 58 -6.44 9.45 10.09
CA GLU A 58 -5.93 8.13 9.71
C GLU A 58 -7.08 7.18 9.33
N SER A 59 -6.82 6.27 8.38
CA SER A 59 -7.74 5.19 8.03
C SER A 59 -7.84 4.15 9.15
N PRO A 60 -8.86 3.29 9.13
CA PRO A 60 -8.82 2.03 9.86
C PRO A 60 -7.59 1.20 9.48
N VAL A 61 -7.16 0.33 10.40
CA VAL A 61 -6.09 -0.63 10.14
C VAL A 61 -6.61 -1.70 9.20
N LEU A 62 -5.98 -1.84 8.04
CA LEU A 62 -6.19 -2.93 7.11
C LEU A 62 -5.27 -4.09 7.51
N HIS A 63 -5.85 -5.17 8.04
CA HIS A 63 -5.13 -6.41 8.23
C HIS A 63 -4.88 -7.06 6.87
N LEU A 64 -3.61 -7.32 6.56
CA LEU A 64 -3.22 -7.93 5.30
C LEU A 64 -3.18 -9.44 5.51
N GLU A 65 -4.24 -10.11 5.07
CA GLU A 65 -4.28 -11.57 5.08
C GLU A 65 -3.46 -12.10 3.89
N PRO A 66 -2.43 -12.95 4.14
CA PRO A 66 -1.75 -13.67 3.08
C PRO A 66 -2.76 -14.52 2.30
N ARG A 67 -2.69 -14.55 0.97
CA ARG A 67 -3.62 -15.37 0.17
C ARG A 67 -3.25 -16.85 0.19
N GLY A 68 -2.05 -17.18 0.67
CA GLY A 68 -1.60 -18.53 0.90
C GLY A 68 -0.35 -18.64 1.76
N PRO A 69 0.03 -19.87 2.13
CA PRO A 69 1.28 -20.13 2.83
C PRO A 69 2.46 -19.68 1.95
N GLY A 70 3.38 -18.92 2.55
CA GLY A 70 4.61 -18.48 1.90
C GLY A 70 4.53 -17.14 1.15
N GLU A 71 3.39 -16.45 1.17
CA GLU A 71 3.20 -15.22 0.38
C GLU A 71 3.94 -14.00 0.93
N LEU A 72 4.45 -14.09 2.16
CA LEU A 72 5.34 -13.09 2.76
C LEU A 72 6.75 -13.62 2.94
N GLU A 73 7.11 -14.71 2.23
CA GLU A 73 8.45 -15.27 2.23
C GLU A 73 9.33 -14.57 1.20
N ARG A 74 10.64 -14.77 1.34
CA ARG A 74 11.65 -14.26 0.41
C ARG A 74 11.26 -14.56 -1.06
N GLY A 75 11.18 -13.51 -1.87
CA GLY A 75 10.96 -13.61 -3.32
C GLY A 75 9.50 -13.71 -3.76
N SER A 76 8.53 -13.38 -2.88
CA SER A 76 7.10 -13.34 -3.21
C SER A 76 6.63 -12.07 -3.91
#